data_AF-W4GYC7-F1
#
_entry.id   AF-W4GYC7-F1
#
_cell.length_a   1.000
_cell.length_b   1.000
_cell.length_c   1.000
_cell.angle_alpha   90.00
_cell.angle_beta   90.00
_cell.angle_gamma   90.00
#
_symmetry.space_group_name_H-M   'P 1'
#
loop_
_entity.id
_entity.type
_entity.pdbx_description
1 polymer ?
#
loop_
_entity_poly.entity_id
_entity_poly.type
_entity_poly.pdbx_seq_one_letter_code
_entity_poly.pdbx_strand_id
1 'polypeptide(L)' 'MKDAAAALFARIANLFVANFTVTFQNELRFMSEMTGSVAAQAMRADNVPVQTIVRHASTALSRL' A
#
# COMPACT_ATOMS: atom_id res chain seq x y z
N MET A 1 29.90 4.74 16.54
CA MET A 1 28.62 4.41 17.21
C MET A 1 27.41 5.06 16.54
N LYS A 2 27.43 6.36 16.22
CA LYS A 2 26.31 7.03 15.53
C LYS A 2 26.00 6.46 14.13
N ASP A 3 27.02 6.07 13.37
CA ASP A 3 26.83 5.50 12.02
C ASP A 3 26.23 4.10 12.04
N ALA A 4 26.59 3.28 13.04
CA ALA A 4 26.02 1.95 13.23
C ALA A 4 24.53 2.03 13.64
N ALA A 5 24.18 3.00 14.49
CA ALA A 5 22.80 3.26 14.85
C ALA A 5 21.98 3.74 13.63
N ALA A 6 22.52 4.67 12.84
CA ALA A 6 21.88 5.14 11.61
C ALA A 6 21.65 4.01 10.60
N ALA A 7 22.64 3.14 10.40
CA ALA A 7 22.50 1.96 9.54
C ALA A 7 21.44 0.98 10.04
N LEU A 8 21.34 0.78 11.36
CA LEU A 8 20.30 -0.05 11.97
C LEU A 8 18.90 0.55 11.76
N PHE A 9 18.72 1.85 12.00
CA PHE A 9 17.44 2.53 11.77
C PHE A 9 17.03 2.51 10.30
N ALA A 10 17.98 2.70 9.37
CA ALA A 10 17.71 2.58 7.94
C ALA A 10 17.24 1.16 7.57
N ARG A 11 17.86 0.13 8.14
CA ARG A 11 17.45 -1.26 7.91
C ARG A 11 16.04 -1.55 8.47
N ILE A 12 15.73 -1.03 9.65
CA ILE A 12 14.40 -1.16 10.26
C ILE A 12 13.35 -0.43 9.42
N ALA A 13 13.63 0.80 8.99
CA ALA A 13 12.75 1.56 8.10
C ALA A 13 12.49 0.81 6.80
N ASN A 14 13.52 0.24 6.17
CA ASN A 14 13.36 -0.56 4.96
C ASN A 14 12.47 -1.79 5.18
N LEU A 15 12.60 -2.47 6.33
CA LEU A 15 11.72 -3.59 6.68
C LEU A 15 10.25 -3.16 6.86
N PHE A 16 10.01 -2.01 7.48
CA PHE A 16 8.65 -1.48 7.62
C PHE A 16 8.05 -1.08 6.27
N VAL A 17 8.81 -0.38 5.43
CA VAL A 17 8.36 0.02 4.09
C VAL A 17 8.07 -1.22 3.24
N ALA A 18 8.94 -2.23 3.25
CA ALA A 18 8.73 -3.46 2.49
C ALA A 18 7.45 -4.20 2.93
N ASN A 19 7.24 -4.37 4.24
CA ASN A 19 6.03 -5.01 4.76
C ASN A 19 4.77 -4.21 4.42
N PHE A 20 4.80 -2.88 4.59
CA PHE A 20 3.70 -2.00 4.22
C PHE A 20 3.37 -2.11 2.73
N THR A 21 4.38 -2.06 1.86
CA THR A 21 4.19 -2.16 0.41
C THR A 21 3.51 -3.47 0.03
N VAL A 22 3.94 -4.61 0.57
CA VAL A 22 3.31 -5.91 0.29
C VAL A 22 1.87 -5.97 0.78
N THR A 23 1.61 -5.55 2.03
CA THR A 23 0.25 -5.55 2.59
C THR A 23 -0.67 -4.62 1.80
N PHE A 24 -0.20 -3.44 1.43
CA PHE A 24 -1.00 -2.47 0.70
C PHE A 24 -1.26 -2.93 -0.75
N GLN A 25 -0.29 -3.54 -1.43
CA GLN A 25 -0.51 -4.16 -2.75
C GLN A 25 -1.61 -5.24 -2.71
N ASN A 26 -1.63 -6.07 -1.67
CA ASN A 26 -2.68 -7.08 -1.49
C ASN A 26 -4.05 -6.44 -1.29
N GLU A 27 -4.14 -5.38 -0.48
CA GLU A 27 -5.41 -4.66 -0.29
C GLU A 27 -5.90 -4.02 -1.59
N LEU A 28 -5.01 -3.37 -2.34
CA LEU A 28 -5.33 -2.80 -3.66
C LEU A 28 -5.85 -3.88 -4.63
N ARG A 29 -5.24 -5.07 -4.60
CA ARG A 29 -5.71 -6.23 -5.37
C ARG A 29 -7.11 -6.66 -4.92
N PHE A 30 -7.37 -6.81 -3.62
CA PHE A 30 -8.71 -7.14 -3.10
C PHE A 30 -9.76 -6.08 -3.45
N MET A 31 -9.39 -4.81 -3.44
CA MET A 31 -10.25 -3.71 -3.88
C MET A 31 -10.57 -3.82 -5.37
N SER A 32 -9.58 -4.20 -6.20
CA SER A 32 -9.73 -4.37 -7.65
C SER A 32 -10.60 -5.58 -8.03
N GLU A 33 -10.49 -6.67 -7.28
CA GLU A 33 -11.23 -7.92 -7.51
C GLU A 33 -12.66 -7.85 -6.95
N MET A 34 -13.03 -6.76 -6.25
CA MET A 34 -14.35 -6.49 -5.68
C MET A 34 -14.88 -7.53 -4.68
N THR A 35 -14.10 -8.54 -4.31
CA THR A 35 -14.50 -9.80 -3.65
C THR A 35 -14.45 -9.81 -2.11
N GLY A 36 -14.31 -8.66 -1.44
CA GLY A 36 -14.38 -8.65 0.03
C GLY A 36 -13.86 -7.42 0.76
N SER A 37 -13.25 -6.45 0.08
CA SER A 37 -12.80 -5.22 0.73
C SER A 37 -13.98 -4.31 1.11
N VAL A 38 -14.13 -4.05 2.42
CA VAL A 38 -15.12 -3.10 2.98
C VAL A 38 -14.89 -1.70 2.41
N ALA A 39 -13.63 -1.30 2.20
CA ALA A 39 -13.29 -0.02 1.59
C ALA A 39 -13.80 0.09 0.16
N ALA A 40 -13.62 -0.96 -0.67
CA ALA A 40 -14.14 -0.96 -2.03
C ALA A 40 -15.67 -0.95 -2.10
N GLN A 41 -16.36 -1.50 -1.10
CA GLN A 41 -17.83 -1.45 -0.99
C GLN A 41 -18.30 -0.04 -0.63
N ALA A 42 -17.68 0.61 0.36
CA ALA A 42 -17.99 1.99 0.75
C ALA A 42 -17.72 2.96 -0.41
N MET A 43 -16.57 2.84 -1.07
CA MET A 43 -16.22 3.66 -2.24
C MET A 43 -17.23 3.50 -3.39
N ARG A 44 -17.75 2.28 -3.61
CA ARG A 44 -18.83 2.06 -4.59
C ARG A 44 -20.13 2.73 -4.18
N ALA A 45 -20.51 2.67 -2.91
CA ALA A 45 -21.69 3.37 -2.39
C ALA A 45 -21.58 4.90 -2.60
N ASP A 46 -20.36 5.44 -2.50
CA ASP A 46 -20.05 6.85 -2.70
C ASP A 46 -19.73 7.23 -4.16
N ASN A 47 -19.98 6.34 -5.13
CA ASN A 47 -19.66 6.53 -6.56
C ASN A 47 -18.18 6.88 -6.86
N VAL A 48 -17.26 6.45 -5.99
CA VAL A 48 -15.83 6.66 -6.17
C VAL A 48 -15.28 5.66 -7.19
N PRO A 49 -14.46 6.10 -8.17
CA PRO A 49 -13.90 5.22 -9.19
C PRO A 49 -12.75 4.37 -8.61
N VAL A 50 -13.09 3.25 -7.97
CA VAL A 50 -12.16 2.33 -7.27
C VAL A 50 -11.01 1.88 -8.18
N GLN A 51 -11.29 1.53 -9.44
CA GLN A 51 -10.29 1.11 -10.42
C GLN A 51 -9.21 2.19 -10.65
N THR A 52 -9.62 3.46 -10.71
CA THR A 52 -8.71 4.60 -10.89
C THR A 52 -7.85 4.80 -9.64
N ILE A 53 -8.44 4.72 -8.44
CA ILE A 53 -7.72 4.84 -7.17
C ILE A 53 -6.67 3.73 -7.06
N VAL A 54 -7.07 2.48 -7.31
CA VAL A 54 -6.17 1.33 -7.25
C VAL A 54 -5.00 1.49 -8.20
N ARG A 55 -5.27 1.90 -9.45
CA ARG A 55 -4.20 2.11 -10.45
C ARG A 55 -3.21 3.18 -10.01
N HIS A 56 -3.68 4.32 -9.50
CA HIS A 56 -2.81 5.39 -9.03
C HIS A 56 -1.99 4.96 -7.81
N ALA A 57 -2.61 4.28 -6.85
CA ALA A 57 -1.95 3.79 -5.65
C ALA A 57 -0.87 2.75 -5.98
N SER A 58 -1.15 1.78 -6.86
CA SER A 58 -0.15 0.80 -7.32
C SER A 58 1.00 1.47 -8.06
N THR A 59 0.74 2.51 -8.86
CA THR A 59 1.78 3.26 -9.56
C THR A 59 2.66 4.04 -8.58
N ALA A 60 2.07 4.64 -7.53
CA ALA A 60 2.83 5.33 -6.49
C ALA A 60 3.74 4.35 -5.72
N LEU A 61 3.23 3.15 -5.39
CA LEU A 61 4.02 2.10 -4.74
C LEU A 61 5.20 1.63 -5.58
N SER A 62 5.04 1.50 -6.90
CA SER A 62 6.14 1.09 -7.79
C SER A 62 7.32 2.08 -7.86
N ARG A 63 7.14 3.28 -7.32
CA ARG A 63 8.16 4.35 -7.29
C ARG A 63 8.83 4.53 -5.93
N LEU A 64 8.39 3.79 -4.90
CA LEU A 64 9.05 3.68 -3.59
C LEU A 64 10.20 2.68 -3.69
#